data_AF-A0A1Q5HQG3-F1
#
_entry.id   AF-A0A1Q5HQG3-F1
#
_cell.length_a   1.000
_cell.length_b   1.000
_cell.length_c   1.000
_cell.angle_alpha   90.00
_cell.angle_beta   90.00
_cell.angle_gamma   90.00
#
_symmetry.space_group_name_H-M   'P 1'
#
loop_
_entity.id
_entity.type
_entity.pdbx_description
1 polymer ?
#
loop_
_entity_poly.entity_id
_entity_poly.type
_entity_poly.pdbx_seq_one_letter_code
_entity_poly.pdbx_strand_id
1 'polypeptide(L)'
;MVLDQGEEMQKQGAQEVVCLQQALKNGESAELKVTYPTVEGDPIREYYRLTPQGRLEVYTDSTDDHYSDQKWSFTECYTPEWLAEIPCDL
;
A
#
# COMPACT_ATOMS: atom_id res chain seq x y z
N MET A 1 0.56 6.35 -7.28
CA MET A 1 -0.26 5.86 -8.42
C MET A 1 -1.74 5.94 -8.08
N VAL A 2 -2.61 5.80 -9.08
CA VAL A 2 -4.06 5.61 -8.93
C VAL A 2 -4.41 4.29 -9.64
N LEU A 3 -5.37 3.55 -9.08
CA LEU A 3 -5.93 2.31 -9.65
C LEU A 3 -7.42 2.54 -9.91
N ASP A 4 -7.92 2.03 -11.02
CA ASP A 4 -9.37 1.89 -11.25
C ASP A 4 -9.94 0.66 -10.52
N GLN A 5 -11.27 0.55 -10.46
CA GLN A 5 -11.94 -0.54 -9.76
C GLN A 5 -11.55 -1.92 -10.32
N GLY A 6 -11.02 -2.79 -9.46
CA GLY A 6 -10.59 -4.14 -9.83
C GLY A 6 -9.21 -4.19 -10.52
N GLU A 7 -8.47 -3.09 -10.54
CA GLU A 7 -7.07 -3.09 -10.95
C GLU A 7 -6.14 -3.44 -9.79
N GLU A 8 -5.16 -4.31 -10.08
CA GLU A 8 -4.18 -4.75 -9.09
C GLU A 8 -2.91 -3.88 -9.15
N MET A 9 -2.40 -3.45 -8.00
CA MET A 9 -1.12 -2.72 -7.89
C MET A 9 0.03 -3.48 -8.57
N GLN A 10 0.02 -4.81 -8.46
CA GLN A 10 1.00 -5.73 -9.06
C GLN A 10 1.09 -5.61 -10.59
N LYS A 11 0.00 -5.20 -11.25
CA LYS A 11 -0.12 -5.11 -12.71
C LYS A 11 0.12 -3.68 -13.20
N GLN A 12 -0.55 -2.69 -12.58
CA GLN A 12 -0.49 -1.30 -13.03
C GLN A 12 0.69 -0.51 -12.43
N GLY A 13 1.16 -0.89 -11.25
CA GLY A 13 2.26 -0.25 -10.51
C GLY A 13 3.54 -1.07 -10.52
N ALA A 14 3.76 -1.90 -11.54
CA ALA A 14 4.88 -2.84 -11.58
C ALA A 14 6.25 -2.13 -11.45
N GLN A 15 6.40 -0.90 -11.96
CA GLN A 15 7.62 -0.12 -11.84
C GLN A 15 7.83 0.41 -10.40
N GLU A 16 6.76 0.88 -9.76
CA GLU A 16 6.75 1.33 -8.37
C GLU A 16 7.04 0.18 -7.39
N VAL A 17 6.46 -1.00 -7.63
CA VAL A 17 6.74 -2.22 -6.85
C VAL A 17 8.21 -2.63 -7.00
N VAL A 18 8.78 -2.58 -8.21
CA VAL A 18 10.22 -2.82 -8.43
C VAL A 18 11.08 -1.79 -7.69
N CYS A 19 10.66 -0.52 -7.63
CA CYS A 19 11.36 0.52 -6.87
C CYS A 19 11.41 0.19 -5.37
N LEU A 20 10.28 -0.22 -4.76
CA LEU A 20 10.22 -0.67 -3.37
C LEU A 20 11.12 -1.91 -3.12
N GLN A 21 11.07 -2.90 -4.02
CA GLN A 21 11.92 -4.10 -3.93
C GLN A 21 13.42 -3.75 -4.01
N GLN A 22 13.80 -2.74 -4.78
CA GLN A 22 15.19 -2.32 -4.90
C GLN A 22 15.66 -1.55 -3.66
N ALA A 23 14.82 -0.68 -3.10
CA ALA A 23 15.10 -0.03 -1.82
C ALA A 23 15.30 -1.06 -0.68
N LEU A 24 14.47 -2.12 -0.63
CA LEU A 24 14.62 -3.22 0.33
C LEU A 24 15.97 -3.94 0.20
N LYS A 25 16.41 -4.21 -1.03
CA LYS A 25 17.72 -4.84 -1.30
C LYS A 25 18.90 -3.94 -0.91
N ASN A 26 18.73 -2.63 -1.01
CA ASN A 26 19.75 -1.64 -0.69
C ASN A 26 19.79 -1.24 0.80
N GLY A 27 18.76 -1.59 1.59
CA GLY A 27 18.58 -1.07 2.95
C GLY A 27 18.14 0.40 2.99
N GLU A 28 17.53 0.88 1.91
CA GLU A 28 17.07 2.26 1.74
C GLU A 28 15.61 2.42 2.15
N SER A 29 15.23 3.64 2.56
CA SER A 29 13.82 4.01 2.71
C SER A 29 13.15 4.27 1.36
N ALA A 30 11.88 3.89 1.23
CA ALA A 30 11.04 4.25 0.10
C ALA A 30 9.58 4.40 0.54
N GLU A 31 8.80 5.17 -0.22
CA GLU A 31 7.36 5.36 0.02
C GLU A 31 6.61 5.24 -1.31
N LEU A 32 5.54 4.45 -1.34
CA LEU A 32 4.60 4.37 -2.44
C LEU A 32 3.21 4.76 -1.93
N LYS A 33 2.64 5.80 -2.54
CA LYS A 33 1.22 6.15 -2.36
C LYS A 33 0.37 5.49 -3.44
N VAL A 34 -0.67 4.79 -3.02
CA VAL A 34 -1.73 4.22 -3.88
C VAL A 34 -3.05 4.92 -3.57
N THR A 35 -3.95 4.99 -4.54
CA THR A 35 -5.33 5.46 -4.34
C THR A 35 -6.24 4.62 -5.23
N TYR A 36 -7.30 4.06 -4.67
CA TYR A 36 -8.24 3.20 -5.37
C TYR A 36 -9.67 3.47 -4.91
N PRO A 37 -10.69 3.29 -5.77
CA PRO A 37 -12.08 3.46 -5.38
C PRO A 37 -12.62 2.24 -4.63
N THR A 38 -13.58 2.46 -3.72
CA THR A 38 -14.49 1.43 -3.21
C THR A 38 -15.46 0.94 -4.30
N VAL A 39 -16.40 0.05 -3.96
CA VAL A 39 -17.45 -0.37 -4.89
C VAL A 39 -18.42 0.76 -5.21
N GLU A 40 -18.60 1.66 -4.25
CA GLU A 40 -19.43 2.86 -4.29
C GLU A 40 -18.73 4.03 -5.02
N GLY A 41 -17.41 3.95 -5.22
CA GLY A 41 -16.59 4.94 -5.90
C GLY A 41 -15.87 5.93 -4.98
N ASP A 42 -16.01 5.80 -3.66
CA ASP A 42 -15.30 6.64 -2.70
C ASP A 42 -13.79 6.29 -2.66
N PRO A 43 -12.87 7.27 -2.49
CA PRO A 43 -11.44 7.01 -2.61
C PRO A 43 -10.79 6.55 -1.30
N ILE A 44 -10.22 5.35 -1.30
CA ILE A 44 -9.28 4.89 -0.28
C ILE A 44 -7.85 5.28 -0.70
N ARG A 45 -7.02 5.69 0.28
CA ARG A 45 -5.60 6.02 0.05
C ARG A 45 -4.71 5.17 0.93
N GLU A 46 -3.68 4.59 0.33
CA GLU A 46 -2.71 3.76 1.05
C GLU A 46 -1.30 4.30 0.87
N TYR A 47 -0.51 4.23 1.94
CA TYR A 47 0.89 4.65 1.99
C TYR A 47 1.74 3.47 2.45
N TYR A 48 2.44 2.87 1.50
CA TYR A 48 3.37 1.76 1.69
C TYR A 48 4.77 2.33 1.96
N ARG A 49 5.21 2.28 3.21
CA ARG A 49 6.45 2.87 3.71
C ARG A 49 7.47 1.81 4.08
N LEU A 50 8.56 1.77 3.34
CA LEU A 50 9.68 0.90 3.64
C LEU A 50 10.69 1.62 4.56
N THR A 51 10.99 1.01 5.70
CA THR A 51 11.99 1.50 6.66
C THR A 51 13.40 0.96 6.32
N PRO A 52 14.48 1.62 6.77
CA PRO A 52 15.86 1.10 6.59
C PRO A 52 16.13 -0.22 7.32
N GLN A 53 15.22 -0.69 8.17
CA GLN A 53 15.30 -2.00 8.82
C GLN A 53 14.53 -3.10 8.05
N GLY A 54 14.01 -2.81 6.86
CA GLY A 54 13.28 -3.78 6.03
C GLY A 54 11.85 -4.07 6.49
N ARG A 55 11.29 -3.29 7.42
CA ARG A 55 9.85 -3.31 7.74
C ARG A 55 9.07 -2.50 6.73
N LEU A 56 7.92 -3.04 6.30
CA LEU A 56 6.94 -2.34 5.48
C LEU A 56 5.77 -1.90 6.37
N GLU A 57 5.63 -0.60 6.55
CA GLU A 57 4.52 0.05 7.23
C GLU A 57 3.43 0.37 6.18
N VAL A 58 2.17 0.05 6.47
CA VAL A 58 1.02 0.38 5.63
C VAL A 58 0.09 1.27 6.43
N TYR A 59 -0.21 2.45 5.89
CA TYR A 59 -1.22 3.37 6.43
C TYR A 59 -2.37 3.46 5.45
N THR A 60 -3.58 3.14 5.89
CA THR A 60 -4.80 3.25 5.07
C THR A 60 -5.66 4.40 5.60
N ASP A 61 -6.02 5.32 4.72
CA ASP A 61 -6.86 6.48 4.95
C ASP A 61 -8.20 6.28 4.25
N SER A 62 -9.22 5.96 5.05
CA SER A 62 -10.63 5.81 4.63
C SER A 62 -11.47 7.05 4.95
N THR A 63 -10.86 8.19 5.28
CA THR A 63 -11.61 9.38 5.76
C THR A 63 -12.58 9.99 4.75
N ASP A 64 -12.41 9.69 3.45
CA ASP A 64 -13.34 10.07 2.37
C ASP A 64 -14.32 8.94 1.96
N ASP A 65 -14.27 7.76 2.58
CA ASP A 65 -15.23 6.66 2.35
C ASP A 65 -16.42 6.80 3.31
N HIS A 66 -17.54 7.26 2.75
CA HIS A 66 -18.77 7.56 3.48
C HIS A 66 -19.41 6.33 4.13
N TYR A 67 -19.07 5.12 3.67
CA TYR A 67 -19.63 3.85 4.13
C TYR A 67 -18.68 3.08 5.07
N SER A 68 -17.47 3.59 5.30
CA SER A 68 -16.50 3.08 6.26
C SER A 68 -16.66 3.67 7.68
N ASP A 69 -15.69 3.36 8.56
CA ASP A 69 -15.54 4.00 9.86
C ASP A 69 -14.85 5.38 9.82
N GLN A 70 -14.48 5.86 8.62
CA GLN A 70 -13.93 7.18 8.28
C GLN A 70 -12.67 7.54 9.10
N LYS A 71 -11.67 6.65 9.08
CA LYS A 71 -10.47 6.76 9.92
C LYS A 71 -9.18 6.44 9.18
N TRP A 72 -8.09 6.67 9.90
CA TRP A 72 -6.79 6.12 9.56
C TRP A 72 -6.61 4.79 10.28
N SER A 73 -6.14 3.77 9.56
CA SER A 73 -5.65 2.52 10.11
C SER A 73 -4.17 2.33 9.78
N PHE A 74 -3.50 1.47 10.55
CA PHE A 74 -2.09 1.18 10.43
C PHE A 74 -1.86 -0.32 10.57
N THR A 75 -0.93 -0.86 9.79
CA THR A 75 -0.48 -2.25 9.88
C THR A 75 1.01 -2.31 9.52
N GLU A 76 1.79 -3.19 10.15
CA GLU A 76 3.21 -3.39 9.85
C GLU A 76 3.50 -4.84 9.43
N CYS A 77 4.26 -4.99 8.35
CA CYS A 77 4.70 -6.25 7.79
C CYS A 77 6.20 -6.45 8.03
N TYR A 78 6.52 -7.53 8.71
CA TYR A 78 7.87 -8.07 8.78
C TYR A 78 8.07 -9.00 7.57
N THR A 79 9.15 -8.81 6.80
CA THR A 79 9.45 -9.56 5.56
C THR A 79 8.29 -9.59 4.53
N PRO A 80 8.04 -8.50 3.78
CA PRO A 80 6.95 -8.46 2.81
C PRO A 80 7.16 -9.45 1.65
N GLU A 81 6.23 -10.37 1.43
CA GLU A 81 6.29 -11.41 0.36
C GLU A 81 5.95 -10.87 -1.06
N TRP A 82 6.33 -9.61 -1.32
CA TRP A 82 6.41 -8.96 -2.64
C TRP A 82 5.08 -8.86 -3.44
N LEU A 83 3.98 -8.88 -2.66
CA LEU A 83 2.63 -8.36 -2.93
C LEU A 83 1.73 -9.19 -3.86
N ALA A 84 0.68 -9.74 -3.26
CA ALA A 84 -0.61 -10.05 -3.86
C ALA A 84 -1.71 -9.41 -2.99
N GLU A 85 -1.61 -8.08 -2.77
CA GLU A 85 -2.56 -7.25 -2.00
C GLU A 85 -2.67 -7.61 -0.50
N ILE A 86 -1.54 -8.06 0.09
CA ILE A 86 -1.56 -8.91 1.30
C ILE A 86 -1.66 -8.15 2.64
N PRO A 87 -2.52 -8.61 3.57
CA PRO A 87 -2.53 -8.22 4.99
C PRO A 87 -1.38 -8.88 5.78
N CYS A 88 -0.85 -8.17 6.77
CA CYS A 88 0.21 -8.69 7.64
C CYS A 88 -0.40 -9.60 8.74
N ASP A 89 -0.12 -10.90 8.70
CA ASP A 89 -0.48 -11.81 9.80
C ASP A 89 0.33 -11.50 11.08
N LEU A 90 -0.35 -11.59 12.23
CA LEU A 90 0.16 -11.34 13.59
C LEU A 90 1.00 -12.50 14.16
#